data_AF-A0A662S3B6-F1
#
_entry.id   AF-A0A662S3B6-F1
#
_cell.length_a   1.000
_cell.length_b   1.000
_cell.length_c   1.000
_cell.angle_alpha   90.00
_cell.angle_beta   90.00
_cell.angle_gamma   90.00
#
_symmetry.space_group_name_H-M   'P 1'
#
loop_
_entity.id
_entity.type
_entity.pdbx_description
1 polymer ?
#
loop_
_entity_poly.entity_id
_entity_poly.type
_entity_poly.pdbx_seq_one_letter_code
_entity_poly.pdbx_strand_id
1 'polypeptide(L)'
;MRFYSGRELSGAPVVDSEGLVYGRASGLEVSESGLFLRVTEVVRDPETGREMTHEKGLVPVQEISAIAEGPGGPIVLLSTPREASYRGVRVGEPTPADLERAVGKVAVTLDGRVLGTVSEIVVGPGLPGLRVRASMGEVAWLRFLKDLRSRRPGLAARLEARVDPYKNPRVPAERLDDLLKALREEGAGEEEAEMLKGYVEEVESASVDVPWSRVERVG
;
A
#
# COMPACT_ATOMS: atom_id res chain seq x y z
N MET A 1 5.67 -22.19 3.45
CA MET A 1 4.54 -21.53 4.14
C MET A 1 5.09 -20.79 5.35
N ARG A 2 4.87 -19.47 5.44
CA ARG A 2 5.34 -18.61 6.54
C ARG A 2 4.18 -18.30 7.48
N PHE A 3 4.45 -18.16 8.77
CA PHE A 3 3.48 -17.73 9.78
C PHE A 3 3.73 -16.28 10.17
N TYR A 4 2.66 -15.59 10.58
CA TYR A 4 2.69 -14.17 10.95
C TYR A 4 2.10 -13.98 12.35
N SER A 5 2.75 -13.15 13.15
CA SER A 5 2.22 -12.67 14.43
C SER A 5 1.28 -11.49 14.24
N GLY A 6 0.39 -11.24 15.21
CA GLY A 6 -0.47 -10.04 15.19
C GLY A 6 0.31 -8.72 15.19
N ARG A 7 1.56 -8.72 15.68
CA ARG A 7 2.45 -7.54 15.60
C ARG A 7 2.96 -7.32 14.19
N GLU A 8 3.34 -8.38 13.47
CA GLU A 8 3.80 -8.29 12.08
C GLU A 8 2.68 -7.83 11.14
N LEU A 9 1.42 -8.20 11.43
CA LEU A 9 0.26 -7.78 10.64
C LEU A 9 -0.28 -6.40 11.04
N SER A 10 0.20 -5.80 12.13
CA SER A 10 -0.35 -4.52 12.58
C SER A 10 -0.13 -3.42 11.54
N GLY A 11 -1.20 -2.74 11.15
CA GLY A 11 -1.22 -1.73 10.11
C GLY A 11 -1.28 -2.27 8.67
N ALA A 12 -1.17 -3.59 8.48
CA ALA A 12 -1.24 -4.22 7.15
C ALA A 12 -2.61 -3.93 6.49
N PRO A 13 -2.65 -3.52 5.23
CA PRO A 13 -3.91 -3.40 4.50
C PRO A 13 -4.58 -4.78 4.39
N VAL A 14 -5.88 -4.79 4.66
CA VAL A 14 -6.76 -5.95 4.48
C VAL A 14 -7.61 -5.70 3.25
N VAL A 15 -7.40 -6.51 2.23
CA VAL A 15 -7.99 -6.36 0.89
C VAL A 15 -8.93 -7.52 0.65
N ASP A 16 -10.16 -7.20 0.25
CA ASP A 16 -11.17 -8.22 0.00
C ASP A 16 -10.98 -8.94 -1.35
N SER A 17 -11.81 -9.94 -1.63
CA SER A 17 -11.69 -10.72 -2.86
C SER A 17 -11.96 -9.93 -4.14
N GLU A 18 -12.51 -8.71 -4.04
CA GLU A 18 -12.73 -7.81 -5.18
C GLU A 18 -11.62 -6.76 -5.30
N GLY A 19 -10.55 -6.90 -4.51
CA GLY A 19 -9.43 -5.98 -4.49
C GLY A 19 -9.68 -4.71 -3.67
N LEU A 20 -10.81 -4.59 -2.99
CA LEU A 20 -11.16 -3.38 -2.24
C LEU A 20 -10.55 -3.42 -0.83
N VAL A 21 -9.99 -2.29 -0.39
CA VAL A 21 -9.45 -2.17 0.97
C VAL A 21 -10.60 -2.12 1.98
N TYR A 22 -10.74 -3.19 2.75
CA TYR A 22 -11.71 -3.31 3.85
C TYR A 22 -11.26 -2.51 5.08
N GLY A 23 -9.94 -2.45 5.31
CA GLY A 23 -9.34 -1.67 6.39
C GLY A 23 -7.88 -2.05 6.60
N ARG A 24 -7.39 -1.86 7.83
CA ARG A 24 -6.06 -2.24 8.28
C ARG A 24 -6.15 -3.20 9.46
N ALA A 25 -5.29 -4.20 9.47
CA ALA A 25 -5.19 -5.13 10.57
C ALA A 25 -4.71 -4.40 11.84
N SER A 26 -5.38 -4.60 12.96
CA SER A 26 -5.05 -3.96 14.24
C SER A 26 -4.61 -4.97 15.31
N GLY A 27 -4.84 -6.26 15.08
CA GLY A 27 -4.37 -7.33 15.94
C GLY A 27 -5.12 -8.63 15.72
N LEU A 28 -4.85 -9.60 16.60
CA LEU A 28 -5.54 -10.89 16.62
C LEU A 28 -6.45 -10.97 17.85
N GLU A 29 -7.57 -11.68 17.69
CA GLU A 29 -8.51 -12.00 18.75
C GLU A 29 -8.74 -13.51 18.79
N VAL A 30 -8.59 -14.10 19.98
CA VAL A 30 -8.83 -15.53 20.22
C VAL A 30 -10.05 -15.63 21.12
N SER A 31 -11.00 -16.45 20.73
CA SER A 31 -12.20 -16.75 21.52
C SER A 31 -12.53 -18.25 21.41
N GLU A 32 -13.57 -18.69 22.10
CA GLU A 32 -14.07 -20.08 21.99
C GLU A 32 -14.54 -20.42 20.58
N SER A 33 -14.96 -19.42 19.79
CA SER A 33 -15.43 -19.61 18.41
C SER A 33 -14.30 -19.62 17.39
N GLY A 34 -13.07 -19.28 17.77
CA GLY A 34 -11.89 -19.39 16.90
C GLY A 34 -10.89 -18.24 17.03
N LEU A 35 -10.10 -18.07 15.96
CA LEU A 35 -9.09 -17.02 15.80
C LEU A 35 -9.55 -16.03 14.73
N PHE A 36 -9.48 -14.75 15.06
CA PHE A 36 -9.94 -13.66 14.22
C PHE A 36 -8.87 -12.60 14.07
N LEU A 37 -8.84 -11.97 12.89
CA LEU A 37 -8.09 -10.75 12.62
C LEU A 37 -9.01 -9.55 12.89
N ARG A 38 -8.58 -8.65 13.78
CA ARG A 38 -9.25 -7.37 13.99
C ARG A 38 -8.89 -6.42 12.88
N VAL A 39 -9.91 -5.77 12.29
CA VAL A 39 -9.72 -4.80 11.20
C VAL A 39 -10.32 -3.45 11.60
N THR A 40 -9.54 -2.40 11.41
CA THR A 40 -9.93 -1.03 11.69
C THR A 40 -9.77 -0.14 10.45
N GLU A 41 -10.46 0.99 10.43
CA GLU A 41 -10.27 2.05 9.46
C GLU A 41 -10.08 3.39 10.18
N VAL A 42 -9.46 4.35 9.51
CA VAL A 42 -9.37 5.73 9.99
C VAL A 42 -10.48 6.52 9.30
N VAL A 43 -11.41 7.03 10.10
CA VAL A 43 -12.53 7.86 9.64
C VAL A 43 -12.31 9.27 10.13
N ARG A 44 -12.62 10.26 9.29
CA ARG A 44 -12.60 11.66 9.70
C ARG A 44 -13.99 12.07 10.16
N ASP A 45 -14.08 12.55 11.39
CA ASP A 45 -15.31 13.13 11.94
C ASP A 45 -15.69 14.37 11.10
N PRO A 46 -16.88 14.40 10.49
CA PRO A 46 -17.30 15.49 9.62
C PRO A 46 -17.55 16.80 10.38
N GLU A 47 -17.85 16.75 11.68
CA GLU A 47 -18.13 17.94 12.50
C GLU A 47 -16.85 18.50 13.11
N THR A 48 -16.01 17.63 13.67
CA THR A 48 -14.80 18.07 14.40
C THR A 48 -13.55 18.05 13.54
N GLY A 49 -13.59 17.41 12.37
CA GLY A 49 -12.46 17.21 11.48
C GLY A 49 -11.38 16.28 12.04
N ARG A 50 -11.60 15.66 13.21
CA ARG A 50 -10.66 14.78 13.90
C ARG A 50 -10.65 13.40 13.26
N GLU A 51 -9.47 12.79 13.21
CA GLU A 51 -9.34 11.39 12.81
C GLU A 51 -9.70 10.47 13.99
N MET A 52 -10.53 9.48 13.73
CA MET A 52 -10.96 8.46 14.66
C MET A 52 -10.69 7.08 14.08
N THR A 53 -10.25 6.14 14.92
CA THR A 53 -10.14 4.74 14.52
C THR A 53 -11.48 4.06 14.76
N HIS A 54 -12.08 3.53 13.71
CA HIS A 54 -13.33 2.79 13.74
C HIS A 54 -13.04 1.30 13.54
N GLU A 55 -13.61 0.44 14.38
CA GLU A 55 -13.51 -1.01 14.20
C GLU A 55 -14.51 -1.46 13.14
N LYS A 56 -14.00 -1.97 12.01
CA LYS A 56 -14.82 -2.51 10.92
C LYS A 56 -15.38 -3.89 11.27
N GLY A 57 -14.61 -4.69 12.02
CA GLY A 57 -15.07 -5.95 12.58
C GLY A 57 -13.98 -7.03 12.68
N LEU A 58 -14.44 -8.24 13.00
CA LEU A 58 -13.65 -9.45 13.12
C LEU A 58 -13.70 -10.27 11.82
N VAL A 59 -12.53 -10.58 11.26
CA VAL A 59 -12.38 -11.44 10.09
C VAL A 59 -11.85 -12.80 10.56
N PRO A 60 -12.59 -13.91 10.36
CA PRO A 60 -12.09 -15.26 10.63
C PRO A 60 -10.81 -15.52 9.83
N VAL A 61 -9.78 -16.10 10.45
CA VAL A 61 -8.52 -16.38 9.73
C VAL A 61 -8.70 -17.35 8.55
N GLN A 62 -9.77 -18.13 8.54
CA GLN A 62 -10.14 -19.02 7.45
C GLN A 62 -10.55 -18.26 6.18
N GLU A 63 -10.94 -16.99 6.31
CA GLU A 63 -11.22 -16.14 5.15
C GLU A 63 -9.96 -15.55 4.52
N ILE A 64 -8.81 -15.61 5.20
CA ILE A 64 -7.54 -15.14 4.66
C ILE A 64 -7.08 -16.13 3.59
N SER A 65 -7.08 -15.70 2.32
CA SER A 65 -6.63 -16.50 1.19
C SER A 65 -5.11 -16.51 1.08
N ALA A 66 -4.48 -15.37 1.36
CA ALA A 66 -3.03 -15.22 1.35
C ALA A 66 -2.58 -14.02 2.19
N ILE A 67 -1.31 -14.05 2.59
CA ILE A 67 -0.61 -12.89 3.16
C ILE A 67 0.61 -12.65 2.28
N ALA A 68 0.61 -11.52 1.59
CA ALA A 68 1.59 -11.18 0.57
C ALA A 68 2.59 -10.15 1.11
N GLU A 69 3.90 -10.39 0.94
CA GLU A 69 4.93 -9.41 1.32
C GLU A 69 5.06 -8.34 0.24
N GLY A 70 4.63 -7.11 0.55
CA GLY A 70 4.72 -5.96 -0.34
C GLY A 70 5.80 -4.95 0.08
N PRO A 71 6.04 -3.93 -0.75
CA PRO A 71 7.04 -2.87 -0.49
C PRO A 71 6.82 -2.12 0.83
N GLY A 72 5.58 -2.05 1.32
CA GLY A 72 5.19 -1.43 2.59
C GLY A 72 5.00 -2.42 3.75
N GLY A 73 5.37 -3.69 3.58
CA GLY A 73 5.10 -4.77 4.53
C GLY A 73 3.99 -5.72 4.06
N PRO A 74 3.46 -6.57 4.95
CA PRO A 74 2.49 -7.58 4.57
C PRO A 74 1.15 -6.97 4.15
N ILE A 75 0.48 -7.63 3.22
CA ILE A 75 -0.87 -7.34 2.72
C ILE A 75 -1.71 -8.58 2.97
N VAL A 76 -2.85 -8.43 3.64
CA VAL A 76 -3.77 -9.55 3.92
C VAL A 76 -4.82 -9.59 2.82
N LEU A 77 -4.90 -10.70 2.10
CA LEU A 77 -5.91 -10.93 1.07
C LEU A 77 -7.03 -11.81 1.62
N LEU A 78 -8.28 -11.41 1.42
CA LEU A 78 -9.45 -12.20 1.79
C LEU A 78 -10.00 -12.96 0.58
N SER A 79 -10.60 -14.10 0.86
CA SER A 79 -11.37 -14.91 -0.08
C SER A 79 -12.82 -14.45 -0.24
N THR A 80 -13.27 -13.50 0.58
CA THR A 80 -14.65 -12.99 0.62
C THR A 80 -14.73 -11.50 0.26
N PRO A 81 -15.81 -11.04 -0.40
CA PRO A 81 -15.97 -9.67 -0.88
C PRO A 81 -16.54 -8.75 0.21
N ARG A 82 -15.87 -8.64 1.37
CA ARG A 82 -16.40 -7.94 2.56
C ARG A 82 -16.65 -6.45 2.32
N GLU A 83 -15.68 -5.74 1.75
CA GLU A 83 -15.81 -4.31 1.50
C GLU A 83 -16.76 -4.05 0.34
N ALA A 84 -16.71 -4.86 -0.72
CA ALA A 84 -17.66 -4.79 -1.81
C ALA A 84 -19.10 -4.96 -1.30
N SER A 85 -19.33 -5.95 -0.43
CA SER A 85 -20.64 -6.20 0.19
C SER A 85 -21.07 -5.03 1.07
N TYR A 86 -20.16 -4.48 1.87
CA TYR A 86 -20.42 -3.31 2.71
C TYR A 86 -20.83 -2.08 1.87
N ARG A 87 -20.24 -1.90 0.68
CA ARG A 87 -20.54 -0.81 -0.25
C ARG A 87 -21.70 -1.09 -1.21
N GLY A 88 -22.27 -2.29 -1.21
CA GLY A 88 -23.27 -2.71 -2.19
C GLY A 88 -22.72 -2.79 -3.63
N VAL A 89 -21.41 -2.98 -3.79
CA VAL A 89 -20.75 -3.15 -5.09
C VAL A 89 -21.10 -4.53 -5.64
N ARG A 90 -21.49 -4.57 -6.92
CA ARG A 90 -21.71 -5.84 -7.62
C ARG A 90 -20.37 -6.43 -8.02
N VAL A 91 -20.10 -7.63 -7.53
CA VAL A 91 -18.97 -8.48 -7.94
C VAL A 91 -19.06 -8.76 -9.44
N GLY A 92 -17.96 -8.59 -10.16
CA GLY A 92 -17.91 -8.76 -11.61
C GLY A 92 -16.49 -9.00 -12.14
N GLU A 93 -16.39 -9.47 -13.37
CA GLU A 93 -15.10 -9.65 -14.04
C GLU A 93 -14.48 -8.28 -14.41
N PRO A 94 -13.14 -8.16 -14.38
CA PRO A 94 -12.46 -6.94 -14.82
C PRO A 94 -12.80 -6.59 -16.27
N THR A 95 -13.20 -5.34 -16.48
CA THR A 95 -13.54 -4.81 -17.79
C THR A 95 -12.36 -4.03 -18.38
N PRO A 96 -12.29 -3.78 -19.69
CA PRO A 96 -11.24 -2.91 -20.24
C PRO A 96 -11.15 -1.51 -19.59
N ALA A 97 -12.25 -0.99 -19.04
CA ALA A 97 -12.25 0.27 -18.29
C ALA A 97 -11.47 0.20 -16.96
N ASP A 98 -11.18 -1.01 -16.45
CA ASP A 98 -10.35 -1.22 -15.27
C ASP A 98 -8.86 -1.10 -15.56
N LEU A 99 -8.41 -1.13 -16.83
CA LEU A 99 -6.99 -1.00 -17.19
C LEU A 99 -6.39 0.30 -16.66
N GLU A 100 -7.10 1.41 -16.85
CA GLU A 100 -6.67 2.72 -16.33
C GLU A 100 -6.68 2.74 -14.80
N ARG A 101 -7.69 2.11 -14.19
CA ARG A 101 -7.79 1.97 -12.73
C ARG A 101 -6.70 1.10 -12.14
N ALA A 102 -6.07 0.22 -12.91
CA ALA A 102 -5.04 -0.67 -12.42
C ALA A 102 -3.70 0.04 -12.19
N VAL A 103 -3.43 1.15 -12.88
CA VAL A 103 -2.17 1.89 -12.77
C VAL A 103 -1.99 2.42 -11.33
N GLY A 104 -0.79 2.22 -10.79
CA GLY A 104 -0.44 2.56 -9.41
C GLY A 104 -0.86 1.52 -8.37
N LYS A 105 -1.61 0.48 -8.74
CA LYS A 105 -2.01 -0.58 -7.82
C LYS A 105 -0.94 -1.67 -7.71
N VAL A 106 -0.94 -2.36 -6.59
CA VAL A 106 -0.07 -3.52 -6.35
C VAL A 106 -0.64 -4.73 -7.09
N ALA A 107 0.18 -5.36 -7.94
CA ALA A 107 -0.15 -6.62 -8.57
C ALA A 107 0.32 -7.78 -7.69
N VAL A 108 -0.61 -8.67 -7.35
CA VAL A 108 -0.35 -9.86 -6.53
C VAL A 108 -0.79 -11.09 -7.29
N THR A 109 0.03 -12.14 -7.24
CA THR A 109 -0.31 -13.46 -7.77
C THR A 109 -1.31 -14.18 -6.86
N LEU A 110 -2.03 -15.17 -7.40
CA LEU A 110 -3.01 -15.95 -6.64
C LEU A 110 -2.40 -16.74 -5.48
N ASP A 111 -1.10 -17.04 -5.51
CA ASP A 111 -0.38 -17.69 -4.42
C ASP A 111 0.21 -16.70 -3.39
N GLY A 112 -0.15 -15.42 -3.49
CA GLY A 112 0.20 -14.39 -2.52
C GLY A 112 1.58 -13.77 -2.72
N ARG A 113 2.22 -13.91 -3.89
CA ARG A 113 3.48 -13.18 -4.19
C ARG A 113 3.17 -11.83 -4.82
N VAL A 114 3.74 -10.77 -4.26
CA VAL A 114 3.70 -9.44 -4.87
C VAL A 114 4.63 -9.41 -6.07
N LEU A 115 4.08 -9.07 -7.25
CA LEU A 115 4.86 -8.86 -8.47
C LEU A 115 5.47 -7.46 -8.52
N GLY A 116 4.80 -6.50 -7.89
CA GLY A 116 5.20 -5.09 -7.85
C GLY A 116 4.01 -4.16 -8.05
N THR A 117 4.29 -2.96 -8.55
CA THR A 117 3.28 -1.94 -8.84
C THR A 117 3.03 -1.84 -10.34
N VAL A 118 1.77 -1.76 -10.74
CA VAL A 118 1.39 -1.54 -12.13
C VAL A 118 1.84 -0.14 -12.54
N SER A 119 2.79 -0.04 -13.47
CA SER A 119 3.39 1.24 -13.88
C SER A 119 2.69 1.85 -15.10
N GLU A 120 2.25 1.02 -16.05
CA GLU A 120 1.67 1.49 -17.31
C GLU A 120 0.81 0.41 -17.98
N ILE A 121 -0.07 0.84 -18.89
CA ILE A 121 -0.79 -0.03 -19.81
C ILE A 121 0.12 -0.32 -20.99
N VAL A 122 0.24 -1.60 -21.37
CA VAL A 122 1.04 -2.06 -22.51
C VAL A 122 0.16 -2.74 -23.55
N VAL A 123 0.65 -2.81 -24.78
CA VAL A 123 -0.06 -3.45 -25.89
C VAL A 123 0.84 -4.51 -26.52
N GLY A 124 0.35 -5.74 -26.57
CA GLY A 124 0.92 -6.82 -27.37
C GLY A 124 0.07 -7.09 -28.62
N PRO A 125 0.49 -8.03 -29.49
CA PRO A 125 -0.29 -8.41 -30.67
C PRO A 125 -1.71 -8.88 -30.29
N GLY A 126 -2.70 -8.03 -30.53
CA GLY A 126 -4.13 -8.33 -30.33
C GLY A 126 -4.62 -8.28 -28.88
N LEU A 127 -3.79 -7.92 -27.89
CA LEU A 127 -4.16 -7.97 -26.47
C LEU A 127 -3.57 -6.79 -25.68
N PRO A 128 -4.36 -6.10 -24.84
CA PRO A 128 -3.82 -5.18 -23.84
C PRO A 128 -3.21 -5.96 -22.67
N GLY A 129 -2.33 -5.29 -21.94
CA GLY A 129 -1.72 -5.81 -20.72
C GLY A 129 -1.32 -4.70 -19.78
N LEU A 130 -0.77 -5.10 -18.65
CA LEU A 130 -0.24 -4.24 -17.62
C LEU A 130 1.25 -4.51 -17.48
N ARG A 131 2.07 -3.45 -17.46
CA ARG A 131 3.44 -3.59 -17.00
C ARG A 131 3.48 -3.45 -15.50
N VAL A 132 4.03 -4.45 -14.83
CA VAL A 132 4.27 -4.45 -13.40
C VAL A 132 5.77 -4.31 -13.16
N ARG A 133 6.16 -3.30 -12.36
CA ARG A 133 7.55 -3.08 -11.96
C ARG A 133 7.74 -3.49 -10.52
N ALA A 134 8.81 -4.25 -10.24
CA ALA A 134 9.16 -4.67 -8.87
C ALA A 134 9.50 -3.47 -7.96
N SER A 135 9.95 -2.36 -8.55
CA SER A 135 10.17 -1.09 -7.86
C SER A 135 9.85 0.08 -8.80
N MET A 136 9.18 1.10 -8.27
CA MET A 136 8.92 2.38 -8.94
C MET A 136 10.10 3.36 -8.85
N GLY A 137 11.23 2.91 -8.30
CA GLY A 137 12.41 3.73 -8.03
C GLY A 137 12.67 3.92 -6.55
N GLU A 138 13.55 4.85 -6.22
CA GLU A 138 13.96 5.13 -4.86
C GLU A 138 13.97 6.63 -4.60
N VAL A 139 13.47 7.05 -3.44
CA VAL A 139 13.70 8.37 -2.89
C VAL A 139 15.14 8.43 -2.38
N ALA A 140 15.94 9.37 -2.90
CA ALA A 140 17.29 9.65 -2.42
C ALA A 140 17.27 10.36 -1.05
N TRP A 141 16.81 9.65 -0.01
CA TRP A 141 16.47 10.15 1.31
C TRP A 141 17.60 10.91 2.01
N LEU A 142 18.82 10.36 1.99
CA LEU A 142 19.98 11.03 2.57
C LEU A 142 20.29 12.37 1.86
N ARG A 143 20.15 12.41 0.53
CA ARG A 143 20.40 13.63 -0.25
C ARG A 143 19.31 14.67 0.02
N PHE A 144 18.05 14.25 0.04
CA PHE A 144 16.92 15.09 0.42
C PHE A 144 17.13 15.72 1.81
N LEU A 145 17.47 14.93 2.83
CA LEU A 145 17.68 15.43 4.18
C LEU A 145 18.89 16.36 4.29
N LYS A 146 19.97 16.07 3.57
CA LYS A 146 21.15 16.95 3.49
C LYS A 146 20.75 18.33 2.96
N ASP A 147 19.97 18.37 1.90
CA ASP A 147 19.56 19.62 1.26
C ASP A 147 18.48 20.34 2.10
N LEU A 148 17.54 19.60 2.69
CA LEU A 148 16.56 20.14 3.64
C LEU A 148 17.23 20.76 4.87
N ARG A 149 18.29 20.14 5.39
CA ARG A 149 19.02 20.65 6.56
C ARG A 149 19.60 22.04 6.33
N SER A 150 19.96 22.38 5.10
CA SER A 150 20.44 23.72 4.72
C SER A 150 19.35 24.80 4.83
N ARG A 151 18.07 24.43 4.70
CA ARG A 151 16.92 25.35 4.71
C ARG A 151 16.18 25.33 6.05
N ARG A 152 15.95 24.12 6.59
CA ARG A 152 15.15 23.87 7.80
C ARG A 152 15.81 22.79 8.67
N PRO A 153 16.90 23.11 9.38
CA PRO A 153 17.67 22.13 10.15
C PRO A 153 16.83 21.43 11.23
N GLY A 154 15.90 22.15 11.87
CA GLY A 154 15.02 21.55 12.88
C GLY A 154 14.02 20.54 12.31
N LEU A 155 13.53 20.75 11.09
CA LEU A 155 12.64 19.80 10.41
C LEU A 155 13.42 18.55 9.98
N ALA A 156 14.60 18.74 9.38
CA ALA A 156 15.48 17.64 8.98
C ALA A 156 15.81 16.73 10.18
N ALA A 157 16.17 17.30 11.34
CA ALA A 157 16.47 16.51 12.54
C ALA A 157 15.29 15.66 13.04
N ARG A 158 14.04 16.16 12.96
CA ARG A 158 12.86 15.39 13.35
C ARG A 158 12.56 14.26 12.37
N LEU A 159 12.75 14.49 11.07
CA LEU A 159 12.59 13.46 10.04
C LEU A 159 13.67 12.37 10.14
N GLU A 160 14.91 12.74 10.44
CA GLU A 160 16.00 11.79 10.71
C GLU A 160 15.71 10.86 11.87
N ALA A 161 15.04 11.36 12.92
CA ALA A 161 14.62 10.54 14.06
C ALA A 161 13.55 9.51 13.69
N ARG A 162 12.73 9.78 12.65
CA ARG A 162 11.72 8.84 12.13
C ARG A 162 12.32 7.81 11.18
N VAL A 163 13.17 8.27 10.26
CA VAL A 163 13.84 7.42 9.26
C VAL A 163 15.33 7.76 9.24
N ASP A 164 16.11 6.94 9.92
CA ASP A 164 17.57 7.09 10.01
C ASP A 164 18.19 7.03 8.60
N PRO A 165 18.80 8.14 8.12
CA PRO A 165 19.32 8.21 6.75
C PRO A 165 20.64 7.46 6.56
N TYR A 166 21.32 7.05 7.63
CA TYR A 166 22.53 6.24 7.51
C TYR A 166 22.19 4.75 7.40
N LYS A 167 21.04 4.34 7.95
CA LYS A 167 20.48 2.99 7.75
C LYS A 167 19.65 2.89 6.48
N ASN A 168 18.97 3.96 6.09
CA ASN A 168 18.09 4.02 4.93
C ASN A 168 18.48 5.21 4.03
N PRO A 169 19.67 5.19 3.41
CA PRO A 169 20.14 6.31 2.58
C PRO A 169 19.26 6.52 1.34
N ARG A 170 18.57 5.46 0.92
CA ARG A 170 17.52 5.44 -0.08
C ARG A 170 16.31 4.73 0.48
N VAL A 171 15.13 5.19 0.09
CA VAL A 171 13.85 4.64 0.54
C VAL A 171 13.03 4.27 -0.70
N PRO A 172 12.39 3.10 -0.77
CA PRO A 172 11.56 2.74 -1.93
C PRO A 172 10.51 3.81 -2.24
N ALA A 173 10.31 4.13 -3.53
CA ALA A 173 9.38 5.18 -3.97
C ALA A 173 7.93 4.89 -3.56
N GLU A 174 7.58 3.62 -3.32
CA GLU A 174 6.28 3.19 -2.81
C GLU A 174 5.99 3.73 -1.41
N ARG A 175 7.02 4.13 -0.65
CA ARG A 175 6.89 4.76 0.66
C ARG A 175 6.84 6.29 0.58
N LEU A 176 6.78 6.88 -0.62
CA LEU A 176 6.77 8.33 -0.79
C LEU A 176 5.58 8.98 -0.05
N ASP A 177 4.40 8.37 -0.09
CA ASP A 177 3.22 8.89 0.61
C ASP A 177 3.40 8.87 2.14
N ASP A 178 4.02 7.83 2.68
CA ASP A 178 4.36 7.76 4.11
C ASP A 178 5.37 8.86 4.50
N LEU A 179 6.36 9.09 3.64
CA LEU A 179 7.35 10.16 3.85
C LEU A 179 6.70 11.54 3.75
N LEU A 180 5.81 11.76 2.78
CA LEU A 180 5.03 13.00 2.64
C LEU A 180 4.12 13.23 3.84
N LYS A 181 3.48 12.18 4.36
CA LYS A 181 2.68 12.24 5.58
C LYS A 181 3.55 12.62 6.78
N ALA A 182 4.69 11.95 6.96
CA ALA A 182 5.64 12.28 8.03
C ALA A 182 6.13 13.74 7.90
N LEU A 183 6.39 14.21 6.69
CA LEU A 183 6.78 15.59 6.41
C LEU A 183 5.74 16.59 6.94
N ARG A 184 4.46 16.37 6.60
CA ARG A 184 3.33 17.20 7.01
C ARG A 184 3.12 17.18 8.52
N GLU A 185 3.20 16.00 9.14
CA GLU A 185 3.09 15.85 10.60
C GLU A 185 4.17 16.63 11.35
N GLU A 186 5.36 16.78 10.76
CA GLU A 186 6.46 17.54 11.33
C GLU A 186 6.42 19.04 11.00
N GLY A 187 5.34 19.53 10.36
CA GLY A 187 5.10 20.95 10.09
C GLY A 187 5.75 21.48 8.81
N ALA A 188 5.99 20.61 7.83
CA ALA A 188 6.41 21.01 6.48
C ALA A 188 5.24 21.52 5.63
N GLY A 189 5.51 22.46 4.72
CA GLY A 189 4.56 22.98 3.76
C GLY A 189 4.64 22.28 2.40
N GLU A 190 3.96 22.83 1.41
CA GLU A 190 3.96 22.32 0.04
C GLU A 190 5.33 22.44 -0.63
N GLU A 191 6.15 23.45 -0.29
CA GLU A 191 7.49 23.60 -0.87
C GLU A 191 8.37 22.39 -0.56
N GLU A 192 8.41 21.95 0.70
CA GLU A 192 9.22 20.80 1.08
C GLU A 192 8.64 19.48 0.56
N ALA A 193 7.31 19.40 0.39
CA ALA A 193 6.64 18.26 -0.22
C ALA A 193 7.02 18.11 -1.70
N GLU A 194 6.97 19.21 -2.47
CA GLU A 194 7.42 19.24 -3.87
C GLU A 194 8.93 18.99 -3.97
N MET A 195 9.71 19.53 -3.04
CA MET A 195 11.14 19.22 -2.95
C MET A 195 11.36 17.72 -2.82
N LEU A 196 10.69 17.03 -1.88
CA LEU A 196 10.84 15.59 -1.67
C LEU A 196 10.52 14.78 -2.93
N LYS A 197 9.45 15.12 -3.66
CA LYS A 197 9.07 14.46 -4.92
C LYS A 197 10.18 14.54 -5.96
N GLY A 198 10.93 15.65 -5.98
CA GLY A 198 12.10 15.83 -6.86
C GLY A 198 13.30 14.92 -6.55
N TYR A 199 13.30 14.19 -5.44
CA TYR A 199 14.34 13.20 -5.08
C TYR A 199 13.91 11.77 -5.37
N VAL A 200 12.77 11.55 -6.03
CA VAL A 200 12.40 10.24 -6.57
C VAL A 200 13.26 9.99 -7.80
N GLU A 201 14.13 8.99 -7.72
CA GLU A 201 14.99 8.56 -8.82
C GLU A 201 14.44 7.26 -9.39
N GLU A 202 14.18 7.24 -10.70
CA GLU A 202 13.89 5.99 -11.39
C GLU A 202 15.12 5.09 -11.34
N VAL A 203 14.92 3.86 -10.92
CA VAL A 203 15.92 2.80 -10.98
C VAL A 203 15.44 1.80 -12.02
N GLU A 204 16.32 1.36 -12.92
CA GLU A 204 16.00 0.24 -13.81
C GLU A 204 15.63 -0.97 -12.95
N SER A 205 14.35 -1.32 -12.96
CA SER A 205 13.80 -2.43 -12.21
C SER A 205 13.31 -3.50 -13.16
N ALA A 206 13.40 -4.76 -12.72
CA ALA A 206 12.78 -5.85 -13.44
C ALA A 206 11.28 -5.58 -13.58
N SER A 207 10.79 -5.71 -14.81
CA SER A 207 9.38 -5.59 -15.13
C SER A 207 8.84 -6.90 -15.70
N VAL A 208 7.55 -7.12 -15.50
CA VAL A 208 6.81 -8.22 -16.11
C VAL A 208 5.56 -7.64 -16.76
N ASP A 209 5.29 -8.05 -17.99
CA ASP A 209 4.08 -7.67 -18.70
C ASP A 209 3.02 -8.77 -18.48
N VAL A 210 1.88 -8.38 -17.91
CA VAL A 210 0.76 -9.26 -17.57
C VAL A 210 -0.38 -9.02 -18.56
N PRO A 211 -0.76 -10.00 -19.40
CA PRO A 211 -1.92 -9.88 -20.27
C PRO A 211 -3.19 -9.59 -19.46
N TRP A 212 -4.04 -8.68 -19.94
CA TRP A 212 -5.28 -8.33 -19.25
C TRP A 212 -6.18 -9.53 -18.99
N SER A 213 -6.19 -10.49 -19.92
CA SER A 213 -6.94 -11.75 -19.81
C SER A 213 -6.48 -12.67 -18.68
N ARG A 214 -5.39 -12.34 -17.96
CA ARG A 214 -4.90 -13.06 -16.78
C ARG A 214 -5.11 -12.28 -15.47
N VAL A 215 -5.73 -11.11 -15.54
CA VAL A 215 -6.07 -10.30 -14.37
C VAL A 215 -7.43 -10.76 -13.85
N GLU A 216 -7.46 -11.28 -12.64
CA GLU A 216 -8.69 -11.79 -12.03
C GLU A 216 -9.55 -10.68 -11.44
N ARG A 217 -8.95 -9.65 -10.83
CA ARG A 217 -9.64 -8.59 -10.09
C ARG A 217 -8.84 -7.28 -10.10
N VAL A 218 -9.55 -6.15 -10.01
CA VAL A 218 -9.00 -4.81 -9.81
C VAL A 218 -9.91 -4.08 -8.81
N GLY A 219 -9.39 -3.68 -7.66
CA GLY A 219 -10.16 -2.96 -6.63
C GLY A 219 -9.68 -1.55 -6.41
#